data_AF-A0A6B0HA75-F1
#
_entry.id   AF-A0A6B0HA75-F1
#
_cell.length_a   1.000
_cell.length_b   1.000
_cell.length_c   1.000
_cell.angle_alpha   90.00
_cell.angle_beta   90.00
_cell.angle_gamma   90.00
#
_symmetry.space_group_name_H-M   'P 1'
#
loop_
_entity.id
_entity.type
_entity.pdbx_description
1 polymer ?
#
loop_
_entity_poly.entity_id
_entity_poly.type
_entity_poly.pdbx_seq_one_letter_code
_entity_poly.pdbx_strand_id
1 'polypeptide(L)'
;MNKAALWDSWLEETLLHDLHSSEEPDPVPLFETTDHGLETSSALGSYKWGKNDGEYLYLIYLLDEPVTDAQSVVPVYVGESSNISSRIGQHSRKIRDALPITAWEDNDQWGGFSKYDQIAAVEERTDDPLYVWIIDVDDLECGPYGYETYRQELEAKLVGLVHAQSLFERIFANREFVPNRILHEIGKAGPEWVAEEITPRSAQSGTHKPNTEDGLPTKAECWRAWTEEYILADIQSNTRSDPIPLFEVTDDLRVRTDNNGVLQRSAEIDARIRREGQQCVNSDGIHEDGCDGLLYVMYQLKEPASAATPSDIVPRYIGKAEAYGKKRELSSNFTEIAYERNATRSFARWGDGNYWHVGELSMALAAEDERKRHWKKALFEPGSQTLSQRTYLWVHAWNSEEDTSPYQTPATLAEVEALLIGTAYDAYPNHLLNKSGTPDDAPIKLETPTSAD
;
A
#
# COMPACT_ATOMS: atom_id res chain seq x y z
N MET A 1 -10.84 -15.42 7.54
CA MET A 1 -9.62 -15.28 8.37
C MET A 1 -9.74 -13.97 9.15
N ASN A 2 -9.47 -13.95 10.46
CA ASN A 2 -9.61 -12.73 11.29
C ASN A 2 -8.26 -12.00 11.37
N LYS A 3 -8.20 -10.72 10.95
CA LYS A 3 -6.97 -9.92 10.95
C LYS A 3 -6.36 -9.71 12.33
N ALA A 4 -7.18 -9.56 13.38
CA ALA A 4 -6.66 -9.45 14.74
C ALA A 4 -5.90 -10.72 15.16
N ALA A 5 -6.46 -11.91 14.84
CA ALA A 5 -5.80 -13.17 15.12
C ALA A 5 -4.50 -13.37 14.30
N LEU A 6 -4.45 -12.87 13.06
CA LEU A 6 -3.21 -12.89 12.27
C LEU A 6 -2.14 -11.98 12.86
N TRP A 7 -2.53 -10.81 13.37
CA TRP A 7 -1.63 -9.89 14.07
C TRP A 7 -1.07 -10.54 15.34
N ASP A 8 -1.93 -11.12 16.17
CA ASP A 8 -1.52 -11.78 17.42
C ASP A 8 -0.56 -12.93 17.14
N SER A 9 -0.91 -13.82 16.21
CA SER A 9 -0.05 -14.95 15.80
C SER A 9 1.30 -14.47 15.27
N TRP A 10 1.30 -13.40 14.46
CA TRP A 10 2.53 -12.81 13.95
C TRP A 10 3.43 -12.30 15.07
N LEU A 11 2.87 -11.56 16.04
CA LEU A 11 3.64 -11.08 17.18
C LEU A 11 4.16 -12.22 18.06
N GLU A 12 3.36 -13.24 18.30
CA GLU A 12 3.75 -14.44 19.07
C GLU A 12 4.94 -15.18 18.44
N GLU A 13 4.93 -15.32 17.12
CA GLU A 13 5.97 -16.03 16.36
C GLU A 13 7.22 -15.19 16.10
N THR A 14 7.14 -13.87 16.24
CA THR A 14 8.24 -12.94 15.94
C THR A 14 8.63 -12.11 17.17
N LEU A 15 8.10 -10.89 17.33
CA LEU A 15 8.50 -9.94 18.38
C LEU A 15 8.50 -10.54 19.79
N LEU A 16 7.45 -11.28 20.17
CA LEU A 16 7.37 -11.87 21.51
C LEU A 16 8.34 -13.03 21.70
N HIS A 17 8.72 -13.72 20.62
CA HIS A 17 9.78 -14.72 20.68
C HIS A 17 11.10 -14.05 21.10
N ASP A 18 11.43 -12.93 20.45
CA ASP A 18 12.65 -12.16 20.69
C ASP A 18 12.64 -11.50 22.08
N LEU A 19 11.51 -10.93 22.51
CA LEU A 19 11.34 -10.34 23.84
C LEU A 19 11.52 -11.36 24.99
N HIS A 20 11.18 -12.62 24.75
CA HIS A 20 11.36 -13.68 25.73
C HIS A 20 12.70 -14.43 25.58
N SER A 21 13.49 -14.11 24.56
CA SER A 21 14.80 -14.70 24.32
C SER A 21 15.82 -14.17 25.33
N SER A 22 16.58 -15.07 25.94
CA SER A 22 17.71 -14.67 26.82
C SER A 22 18.95 -14.23 26.06
N GLU A 23 18.95 -14.37 24.73
CA GLU A 23 20.12 -14.15 23.87
C GLU A 23 20.06 -12.82 23.10
N GLU A 24 18.91 -12.14 23.10
CA GLU A 24 18.65 -10.96 22.29
C GLU A 24 18.50 -9.67 23.13
N PRO A 25 18.86 -8.50 22.59
CA PRO A 25 18.88 -7.24 23.34
C PRO A 25 17.50 -6.57 23.51
N ASP A 26 16.40 -7.29 23.33
CA ASP A 26 15.06 -6.74 23.39
C ASP A 26 14.48 -6.67 24.82
N PRO A 27 13.61 -5.68 25.12
CA PRO A 27 13.21 -4.59 24.23
C PRO A 27 14.28 -3.49 24.12
N VAL A 28 14.52 -2.98 22.90
CA VAL A 28 15.53 -1.93 22.65
C VAL A 28 14.91 -0.53 22.70
N PRO A 29 15.20 0.32 23.72
CA PRO A 29 14.61 1.65 23.83
C PRO A 29 15.13 2.58 22.75
N LEU A 30 14.28 3.45 22.21
CA LEU A 30 14.62 4.42 21.17
C LEU A 30 15.43 5.60 21.73
N PHE A 31 15.15 5.96 22.99
CA PHE A 31 15.74 7.10 23.68
C PHE A 31 16.33 6.73 25.04
N GLU A 32 17.25 7.56 25.53
CA GLU A 32 17.74 7.55 26.91
C GLU A 32 17.79 8.99 27.45
N THR A 33 17.54 9.17 28.74
CA THR A 33 17.69 10.48 29.40
C THR A 33 19.11 10.62 29.94
N THR A 34 19.83 11.63 29.47
CA THR A 34 21.19 11.97 29.90
C THR A 34 21.21 13.31 30.65
N ASP A 35 22.38 13.68 31.18
CA ASP A 35 22.62 15.02 31.77
C ASP A 35 22.42 16.16 30.75
N HIS A 36 22.38 15.85 29.46
CA HIS A 36 22.17 16.80 28.36
C HIS A 36 20.75 16.77 27.78
N GLY A 37 19.85 15.97 28.35
CA GLY A 37 18.46 15.82 27.92
C GLY A 37 18.17 14.48 27.27
N LEU A 38 17.11 14.42 26.45
CA LEU A 38 16.71 13.22 25.72
C LEU A 38 17.66 12.97 24.55
N GLU A 39 18.31 11.81 24.52
CA GLU A 39 19.22 11.41 23.44
C GLU A 39 18.81 10.09 22.79
N THR A 40 19.34 9.80 21.60
CA THR A 40 19.20 8.46 20.99
C THR A 40 19.91 7.45 21.88
N SER A 41 19.24 6.36 22.25
CA SER A 41 19.82 5.41 23.21
C SER A 41 21.11 4.75 22.69
N SER A 42 22.03 4.50 23.62
CA SER A 42 23.23 3.71 23.34
C SER A 42 22.90 2.26 22.95
N ALA A 43 21.84 1.69 23.53
CA ALA A 43 21.31 0.38 23.18
C ALA A 43 20.90 0.29 21.70
N LEU A 44 20.19 1.31 21.20
CA LEU A 44 19.83 1.41 19.80
C LEU A 44 21.06 1.55 18.88
N GLY A 45 22.06 2.31 19.33
CA GLY A 45 23.34 2.43 18.64
C GLY A 45 24.01 1.06 18.40
N SER A 46 24.01 0.20 19.41
CA SER A 46 24.51 -1.18 19.33
C SER A 46 23.60 -2.09 18.50
N TYR A 47 22.29 -2.02 18.69
CA TYR A 47 21.32 -2.92 18.05
C TYR A 47 21.34 -2.84 16.52
N LYS A 48 21.51 -1.63 15.98
CA LYS A 48 21.57 -1.41 14.52
C LYS A 48 22.97 -1.54 13.93
N TRP A 49 24.00 -1.77 14.75
CA TRP A 49 25.38 -1.83 14.28
C TRP A 49 25.59 -3.07 13.41
N GLY A 50 26.12 -2.87 12.20
CA GLY A 50 26.33 -3.95 11.22
C GLY A 50 25.13 -4.26 10.32
N LYS A 51 23.94 -3.74 10.62
CA LYS A 51 22.74 -3.88 9.78
C LYS A 51 22.67 -2.73 8.74
N ASN A 52 23.58 -2.73 7.75
CA ASN A 52 23.68 -1.66 6.73
C ASN A 52 23.30 -2.08 5.30
N ASP A 53 23.20 -3.38 5.02
CA ASP A 53 22.97 -3.94 3.68
C ASP A 53 22.16 -5.25 3.82
N GLY A 54 20.83 -5.14 3.90
CA GLY A 54 19.92 -6.31 4.07
C GLY A 54 18.46 -5.90 3.97
N GLU A 55 17.53 -6.86 3.94
CA GLU A 55 16.11 -6.59 3.78
C GLU A 55 15.41 -6.51 5.14
N TYR A 56 15.32 -5.32 5.76
CA TYR A 56 14.81 -5.22 7.13
C TYR A 56 13.39 -4.68 7.25
N LEU A 57 12.60 -5.32 8.09
CA LEU A 57 11.38 -4.74 8.66
C LEU A 57 11.67 -4.25 10.09
N TYR A 58 11.03 -3.17 10.50
CA TYR A 58 11.08 -2.70 11.88
C TYR A 58 9.72 -2.26 12.39
N LEU A 59 9.55 -2.40 13.70
CA LEU A 59 8.40 -1.90 14.45
C LEU A 59 8.90 -0.94 15.52
N ILE A 60 8.28 0.24 15.61
CA ILE A 60 8.35 1.12 16.76
C ILE A 60 7.07 0.89 17.58
N TYR A 61 7.20 0.63 18.87
CA TYR A 61 6.09 0.19 19.73
C TYR A 61 6.27 0.64 21.19
N LEU A 62 5.18 0.55 21.95
CA LEU A 62 5.18 0.62 23.42
C LEU A 62 4.89 -0.77 24.00
N LEU A 63 5.23 -0.96 25.27
CA LEU A 63 4.96 -2.19 26.01
C LEU A 63 4.13 -1.89 27.26
N ASP A 64 2.99 -2.55 27.38
CA ASP A 64 2.20 -2.55 28.61
C ASP A 64 2.80 -3.60 29.57
N GLU A 65 3.47 -3.15 30.63
CA GLU A 65 4.02 -4.06 31.64
C GLU A 65 2.95 -4.62 32.60
N PRO A 66 2.98 -5.93 32.92
CA PRO A 66 3.92 -6.94 32.44
C PRO A 66 3.60 -7.43 31.01
N VAL A 67 4.63 -7.65 30.20
CA VAL A 67 4.49 -8.23 28.86
C VAL A 67 4.09 -9.69 28.99
N THR A 68 2.87 -10.03 28.58
CA THR A 68 2.32 -11.38 28.75
C THR A 68 1.85 -12.01 27.45
N ASP A 69 1.38 -11.21 26.50
CA ASP A 69 0.87 -11.67 25.21
C ASP A 69 0.95 -10.53 24.16
N ALA A 70 0.42 -10.79 22.96
CA ALA A 70 0.44 -9.85 21.84
C ALA A 70 -0.31 -8.54 22.15
N GLN A 71 -1.27 -8.55 23.08
CA GLN A 71 -2.02 -7.37 23.47
C GLN A 71 -1.20 -6.43 24.37
N SER A 72 -0.11 -6.92 24.96
CA SER A 72 0.87 -6.07 25.65
C SER A 72 1.70 -5.19 24.70
N VAL A 73 1.61 -5.41 23.38
CA VAL A 73 2.36 -4.66 22.37
C VAL A 73 1.47 -3.60 21.73
N VAL A 74 1.83 -2.34 21.87
CA VAL A 74 1.13 -1.22 21.22
C VAL A 74 1.95 -0.76 20.01
N PRO A 75 1.60 -1.16 18.77
CA PRO A 75 2.29 -0.72 17.57
C PRO A 75 2.10 0.77 17.32
N VAL A 76 3.20 1.49 17.16
CA VAL A 76 3.22 2.93 16.87
C VAL A 76 3.60 3.20 15.42
N TYR A 77 4.56 2.46 14.86
CA TYR A 77 4.96 2.62 13.46
C TYR A 77 5.63 1.35 12.92
N VAL A 78 5.21 0.88 11.76
CA VAL A 78 5.90 -0.18 11.00
C VAL A 78 6.67 0.48 9.86
N GLY A 79 7.85 -0.02 9.54
CA GLY A 79 8.50 0.38 8.30
C GLY A 79 9.50 -0.61 7.77
N GLU A 80 10.01 -0.29 6.59
CA GLU A 80 11.03 -1.06 5.91
C GLU A 80 12.28 -0.25 5.57
N SER A 81 13.41 -0.95 5.42
CA SER A 81 14.61 -0.37 4.83
C SER A 81 15.62 -1.39 4.33
N SER A 82 16.36 -1.03 3.27
CA SER A 82 17.61 -1.72 2.89
C SER A 82 18.82 -1.22 3.68
N ASN A 83 18.66 -0.09 4.37
CA ASN A 83 19.69 0.55 5.17
C ASN A 83 19.10 0.97 6.53
N ILE A 84 18.83 -0.05 7.36
CA ILE A 84 18.09 0.13 8.61
C ILE A 84 18.82 1.03 9.60
N SER A 85 20.16 0.95 9.67
CA SER A 85 20.96 1.81 10.55
C SER A 85 20.80 3.30 10.25
N SER A 86 20.79 3.69 8.96
CA SER A 86 20.53 5.08 8.55
C SER A 86 19.07 5.46 8.80
N ARG A 87 18.14 4.59 8.43
CA ARG A 87 16.69 4.83 8.52
C ARG A 87 16.22 5.03 9.96
N ILE A 88 16.52 4.12 10.87
CA ILE A 88 16.15 4.24 12.29
C ILE A 88 16.87 5.41 12.95
N GLY A 89 18.13 5.65 12.60
CA GLY A 89 18.86 6.84 13.07
C GLY A 89 18.19 8.14 12.63
N GLN A 90 17.62 8.19 11.43
CA GLN A 90 16.83 9.32 10.96
C GLN A 90 15.49 9.44 11.71
N HIS A 91 14.80 8.32 11.96
CA HIS A 91 13.56 8.32 12.74
C HIS A 91 13.78 8.84 14.15
N SER A 92 14.75 8.30 14.91
CA SER A 92 15.07 8.75 16.27
C SER A 92 15.36 10.26 16.31
N ARG A 93 16.19 10.78 15.38
CA ARG A 93 16.46 12.23 15.32
C ARG A 93 15.19 13.05 15.06
N LYS A 94 14.38 12.68 14.07
CA LYS A 94 13.18 13.44 13.71
C LYS A 94 12.09 13.40 14.77
N ILE A 95 11.94 12.28 15.48
CA ILE A 95 11.01 12.16 16.61
C ILE A 95 11.49 13.06 17.75
N ARG A 96 12.78 13.00 18.11
CA ARG A 96 13.36 13.86 19.14
C ARG A 96 13.25 15.34 18.78
N ASP A 97 13.50 15.71 17.54
CA ASP A 97 13.40 17.10 17.07
C ASP A 97 11.93 17.61 17.11
N ALA A 98 10.94 16.71 17.13
CA ALA A 98 9.52 17.03 17.30
C ALA A 98 9.07 17.10 18.77
N LEU A 99 9.94 16.74 19.74
CA LEU A 99 9.66 16.78 21.17
C LEU A 99 10.20 18.08 21.81
N PRO A 100 9.44 18.73 22.72
CA PRO A 100 8.05 18.42 23.08
C PRO A 100 7.06 18.84 21.98
N ILE A 101 5.97 18.10 21.83
CA ILE A 101 4.93 18.39 20.86
C ILE A 101 4.02 19.52 21.39
N THR A 102 4.18 20.71 20.84
CA THR A 102 3.34 21.88 21.24
C THR A 102 2.16 22.11 20.31
N ALA A 103 2.32 21.75 19.03
CA ALA A 103 1.30 21.73 18.00
C ALA A 103 1.81 20.86 16.85
N TRP A 104 0.93 20.45 15.95
CA TRP A 104 1.37 19.87 14.69
C TRP A 104 2.11 20.87 13.84
N GLU A 105 3.22 20.44 13.25
CA GLU A 105 3.98 21.29 12.33
C GLU A 105 3.12 21.49 11.06
N ASP A 106 2.71 22.72 10.77
CA ASP A 106 1.99 23.04 9.54
C ASP A 106 2.97 22.97 8.36
N ASN A 107 2.93 21.86 7.61
CA ASN A 107 3.81 21.65 6.47
C ASN A 107 3.23 22.19 5.13
N ASP A 108 2.36 23.20 5.18
CA ASP A 108 1.62 23.77 4.04
C ASP A 108 0.72 22.75 3.30
N GLN A 109 0.44 21.60 3.92
CA GLN A 109 -0.57 20.65 3.48
C GLN A 109 -1.71 20.62 4.49
N TRP A 110 -2.94 20.66 4.01
CA TRP A 110 -4.11 20.57 4.89
C TRP A 110 -4.17 19.19 5.55
N GLY A 111 -4.27 19.13 6.89
CA GLY A 111 -4.06 17.90 7.67
C GLY A 111 -2.59 17.46 7.74
N GLY A 112 -1.67 18.35 7.39
CA GLY A 112 -0.26 18.09 7.21
C GLY A 112 0.55 18.17 8.48
N PHE A 113 0.28 17.31 9.46
CA PHE A 113 1.27 16.99 10.50
C PHE A 113 2.27 15.98 9.94
N SER A 114 3.46 15.88 10.52
CA SER A 114 4.42 14.85 10.16
C SER A 114 4.10 13.54 10.90
N LYS A 115 4.49 12.37 10.35
CA LYS A 115 4.38 11.11 11.13
C LYS A 115 5.20 11.16 12.42
N TYR A 116 6.25 11.99 12.45
CA TYR A 116 7.07 12.20 13.64
C TYR A 116 6.34 13.00 14.70
N ASP A 117 5.48 13.93 14.30
CA ASP A 117 4.64 14.70 15.24
C ASP A 117 3.66 13.77 15.95
N GLN A 118 3.10 12.79 15.22
CA GLN A 118 2.21 11.78 15.80
C GLN A 118 2.97 10.85 16.74
N ILE A 119 4.14 10.33 16.33
CA ILE A 119 4.97 9.47 17.19
C ILE A 119 5.43 10.24 18.44
N ALA A 120 5.82 11.51 18.30
CA ALA A 120 6.18 12.37 19.43
C ALA A 120 4.98 12.64 20.37
N ALA A 121 3.78 12.83 19.81
CA ALA A 121 2.56 12.96 20.62
C ALA A 121 2.21 11.69 21.39
N VAL A 122 2.53 10.51 20.84
CA VAL A 122 2.44 9.24 21.58
C VAL A 122 3.46 9.22 22.72
N GLU A 123 4.75 9.46 22.43
CA GLU A 123 5.84 9.47 23.44
C GLU A 123 5.56 10.42 24.61
N GLU A 124 5.09 11.64 24.36
CA GLU A 124 4.86 12.62 25.44
C GLU A 124 3.67 12.27 26.36
N ARG A 125 2.82 11.33 25.95
CA ARG A 125 1.55 11.01 26.64
C ARG A 125 1.52 9.63 27.27
N THR A 126 2.59 8.88 27.10
CA THR A 126 2.81 7.61 27.77
C THR A 126 3.94 7.77 28.79
N ASP A 127 3.87 7.02 29.88
CA ASP A 127 4.99 6.89 30.80
C ASP A 127 5.97 5.79 30.32
N ASP A 128 5.55 4.96 29.35
CA ASP A 128 6.30 3.84 28.82
C ASP A 128 7.27 4.28 27.69
N PRO A 129 8.52 3.77 27.65
CA PRO A 129 9.46 4.13 26.59
C PRO A 129 8.99 3.65 25.21
N LEU A 130 9.25 4.45 24.16
CA LEU A 130 9.25 3.92 22.80
C LEU A 130 10.40 2.92 22.61
N TYR A 131 10.06 1.72 22.14
CA TYR A 131 10.99 0.66 21.76
C TYR A 131 11.06 0.50 20.24
N VAL A 132 12.13 -0.13 19.76
CA VAL A 132 12.27 -0.54 18.37
C VAL A 132 12.67 -1.99 18.27
N TRP A 133 12.03 -2.71 17.35
CA TRP A 133 12.34 -4.08 16.99
C TRP A 133 12.71 -4.13 15.51
N ILE A 134 13.73 -4.91 15.16
CA ILE A 134 14.26 -5.01 13.79
C ILE A 134 14.47 -6.48 13.44
N ILE A 135 13.73 -6.95 12.43
CA ILE A 135 13.86 -8.31 11.88
C ILE A 135 14.44 -8.26 10.47
N ASP A 136 15.31 -9.22 10.15
CA ASP A 136 15.75 -9.48 8.79
C ASP A 136 14.66 -10.28 8.07
N VAL A 137 14.19 -9.79 6.93
CA VAL A 137 13.11 -10.42 6.17
C VAL A 137 13.56 -11.76 5.59
N ASP A 138 14.87 -11.94 5.37
CA ASP A 138 15.42 -13.20 4.90
C ASP A 138 15.36 -14.31 5.97
N ASP A 139 15.20 -13.96 7.25
CA ASP A 139 15.02 -14.92 8.35
C ASP A 139 13.56 -15.44 8.44
N LEU A 140 12.64 -14.85 7.65
CA LEU A 140 11.23 -15.23 7.65
C LEU A 140 10.91 -16.24 6.54
N GLU A 141 10.34 -17.39 6.90
CA GLU A 141 9.82 -18.34 5.91
C GLU A 141 8.56 -17.80 5.21
N CYS A 142 7.69 -17.12 5.96
CA CYS A 142 6.46 -16.55 5.42
C CYS A 142 6.02 -15.30 6.21
N GLY A 143 5.22 -14.45 5.58
CA GLY A 143 4.54 -13.34 6.26
C GLY A 143 3.27 -13.80 6.98
N PRO A 144 2.54 -12.87 7.63
CA PRO A 144 1.42 -13.19 8.53
C PRO A 144 0.22 -13.89 7.87
N TYR A 145 0.15 -13.90 6.54
CA TYR A 145 -0.89 -14.61 5.80
C TYR A 145 -0.49 -16.05 5.43
N GLY A 146 0.70 -16.51 5.79
CA GLY A 146 1.22 -17.84 5.45
C GLY A 146 1.86 -17.94 4.06
N TYR A 147 2.24 -16.80 3.46
CA TYR A 147 2.86 -16.73 2.12
C TYR A 147 4.25 -16.11 2.17
N GLU A 148 5.16 -16.61 1.33
CA GLU A 148 6.43 -15.94 1.04
C GLU A 148 6.18 -14.46 0.72
N THR A 149 7.01 -13.60 1.30
CA THR A 149 6.84 -12.16 1.26
C THR A 149 8.18 -11.50 0.99
N TYR A 150 8.13 -10.28 0.47
CA TYR A 150 9.30 -9.41 0.43
C TYR A 150 9.01 -8.17 1.28
N ARG A 151 10.04 -7.36 1.51
CA ARG A 151 10.03 -6.30 2.51
C ARG A 151 8.86 -5.30 2.39
N GLN A 152 8.58 -4.74 1.21
CA GLN A 152 7.47 -3.78 1.06
C GLN A 152 6.08 -4.45 1.08
N GLU A 153 5.96 -5.68 0.59
CA GLU A 153 4.71 -6.45 0.75
C GLU A 153 4.43 -6.73 2.23
N LEU A 154 5.48 -7.03 3.02
CA LEU A 154 5.36 -7.28 4.45
C LEU A 154 4.96 -6.02 5.21
N GLU A 155 5.54 -4.85 4.92
CA GLU A 155 5.11 -3.58 5.50
C GLU A 155 3.61 -3.34 5.27
N ALA A 156 3.14 -3.51 4.03
CA ALA A 156 1.73 -3.31 3.70
C ALA A 156 0.81 -4.31 4.42
N LYS A 157 1.20 -5.59 4.49
CA LYS A 157 0.48 -6.64 5.22
C LYS A 157 0.32 -6.25 6.69
N LEU A 158 1.41 -5.88 7.37
CA LEU A 158 1.39 -5.57 8.80
C LEU A 158 0.63 -4.30 9.11
N VAL A 159 0.79 -3.25 8.29
CA VAL A 159 -0.02 -2.04 8.44
C VAL A 159 -1.50 -2.35 8.31
N GLY A 160 -1.90 -3.16 7.32
CA GLY A 160 -3.29 -3.59 7.14
C GLY A 160 -3.85 -4.35 8.34
N LEU A 161 -3.03 -5.18 9.00
CA LEU A 161 -3.41 -5.92 10.21
C LEU A 161 -3.55 -5.02 11.44
N VAL A 162 -2.63 -4.06 11.64
CA VAL A 162 -2.71 -3.09 12.74
C VAL A 162 -3.91 -2.16 12.55
N HIS A 163 -4.10 -1.62 11.34
CA HIS A 163 -5.18 -0.69 11.04
C HIS A 163 -6.58 -1.32 11.11
N ALA A 164 -6.71 -2.64 10.91
CA ALA A 164 -7.97 -3.33 11.09
C ALA A 164 -8.44 -3.37 12.56
N GLN A 165 -7.59 -2.93 13.50
CA GLN A 165 -7.88 -2.88 14.91
C GLN A 165 -8.13 -1.42 15.32
N SER A 166 -9.39 -1.08 15.57
CA SER A 166 -9.81 0.27 15.99
C SER A 166 -9.03 0.81 17.19
N LEU A 167 -8.52 -0.06 18.05
CA LEU A 167 -7.75 0.33 19.24
C LEU A 167 -6.40 0.99 18.93
N PHE A 168 -5.88 0.83 17.71
CA PHE A 168 -4.61 1.42 17.30
C PHE A 168 -4.79 2.61 16.35
N GLU A 169 -6.02 2.93 15.94
CA GLU A 169 -6.33 3.95 14.94
C GLU A 169 -5.73 5.32 15.28
N ARG A 170 -5.71 5.67 16.58
CA ARG A 170 -5.22 6.97 17.05
C ARG A 170 -3.73 7.01 17.36
N ILE A 171 -3.10 5.84 17.52
CA ILE A 171 -1.70 5.70 17.92
C ILE A 171 -0.83 5.46 16.68
N PHE A 172 -1.31 4.67 15.72
CA PHE A 172 -0.50 4.16 14.62
C PHE A 172 -0.20 5.23 13.56
N ALA A 173 1.08 5.50 13.35
CA ALA A 173 1.58 6.65 12.58
C ALA A 173 1.93 6.34 11.11
N ASN A 174 1.58 5.16 10.60
CA ASN A 174 1.80 4.80 9.20
C ASN A 174 0.85 5.57 8.29
N ARG A 175 1.39 6.45 7.42
CA ARG A 175 0.55 7.32 6.57
C ARG A 175 0.33 6.82 5.15
N GLU A 176 1.15 5.87 4.70
CA GLU A 176 1.18 5.47 3.29
C GLU A 176 0.10 4.43 2.94
N PHE A 177 -0.36 3.69 3.96
CA PHE A 177 -1.31 2.59 3.84
C PHE A 177 -2.59 2.82 4.66
N VAL A 178 -2.75 4.03 5.20
CA VAL A 178 -3.93 4.46 5.95
C VAL A 178 -4.81 5.35 5.07
N PRO A 179 -6.14 5.18 5.08
CA PRO A 179 -7.06 6.05 4.36
C PRO A 179 -6.78 7.54 4.63
N ASN A 180 -6.70 8.35 3.57
CA ASN A 180 -6.47 9.79 3.71
C ASN A 180 -7.53 10.50 4.58
N ARG A 181 -8.75 9.94 4.70
CA ARG A 181 -9.80 10.42 5.60
C ARG A 181 -9.34 10.43 7.06
N ILE A 182 -8.76 9.32 7.53
CA ILE A 182 -8.28 9.16 8.91
C ILE A 182 -7.15 10.15 9.17
N LEU A 183 -6.21 10.30 8.23
CA LEU A 183 -5.14 11.31 8.35
C LEU A 183 -5.70 12.73 8.45
N HIS A 184 -6.79 13.03 7.77
CA HIS A 184 -7.45 14.32 7.84
C HIS A 184 -8.20 14.53 9.16
N GLU A 185 -8.87 13.49 9.68
CA GLU A 185 -9.55 13.51 10.98
C GLU A 185 -8.57 13.68 12.13
N ILE A 186 -7.43 12.95 12.09
CA ILE A 186 -6.26 13.24 12.91
C ILE A 186 -5.93 14.70 12.70
N GLY A 187 -5.47 15.13 11.52
CA GLY A 187 -5.02 16.49 11.22
C GLY A 187 -5.94 17.67 11.63
N LYS A 188 -7.24 17.44 11.87
CA LYS A 188 -8.17 18.42 12.44
C LYS A 188 -8.19 18.47 13.98
N ALA A 189 -8.01 17.34 14.65
CA ALA A 189 -8.20 17.21 16.10
C ALA A 189 -7.06 17.81 16.94
N GLY A 190 -5.87 17.98 16.37
CA GLY A 190 -4.66 18.37 17.08
C GLY A 190 -4.00 17.19 17.81
N PRO A 191 -2.82 17.41 18.41
CA PRO A 191 -2.11 16.37 19.17
C PRO A 191 -3.04 15.68 20.17
N GLU A 192 -4.05 16.36 20.73
CA GLU A 192 -5.11 15.83 21.61
C GLU A 192 -5.82 14.57 21.10
N TRP A 193 -5.83 14.31 19.79
CA TRP A 193 -6.35 13.06 19.22
C TRP A 193 -5.80 11.80 19.90
N VAL A 194 -4.52 11.81 20.28
CA VAL A 194 -3.83 10.66 20.87
C VAL A 194 -4.23 10.41 22.35
N ALA A 195 -4.77 11.41 23.07
CA ALA A 195 -4.90 11.37 24.54
C ALA A 195 -6.06 10.51 25.07
N GLU A 196 -7.10 10.25 24.28
CA GLU A 196 -8.33 9.64 24.79
C GLU A 196 -8.27 8.10 24.87
N GLU A 197 -7.25 7.44 24.30
CA GLU A 197 -7.17 5.97 24.22
C GLU A 197 -6.03 5.32 25.01
N ILE A 198 -5.07 6.09 25.59
CA ILE A 198 -3.99 5.56 26.44
C ILE A 198 -4.52 5.27 27.86
N THR A 199 -5.60 4.49 27.97
CA THR A 199 -6.11 3.98 29.24
C THR A 199 -5.90 2.47 29.27
N PRO A 200 -5.38 1.88 30.38
CA PRO A 200 -5.07 0.45 30.43
C PRO A 200 -6.32 -0.37 30.10
N ARG A 201 -6.29 -1.12 28.99
CA ARG A 201 -7.43 -1.89 28.51
C ARG A 201 -7.30 -3.35 28.91
N SER A 202 -8.31 -3.84 29.62
CA SER A 202 -8.60 -5.27 29.74
C SER A 202 -9.60 -5.66 28.65
N ALA A 203 -9.24 -6.54 27.71
CA ALA A 203 -10.19 -7.15 26.80
C ALA A 203 -9.74 -8.55 26.36
N GLN A 204 -10.74 -9.36 25.98
CA GLN A 204 -10.73 -10.83 25.96
C GLN A 204 -9.89 -11.43 24.82
N SER A 205 -8.93 -12.27 25.20
CA SER A 205 -8.18 -13.14 24.30
C SER A 205 -9.09 -14.22 23.72
N GLY A 206 -9.26 -14.21 22.39
CA GLY A 206 -9.73 -15.35 21.63
C GLY A 206 -8.54 -16.06 21.02
N THR A 207 -7.99 -17.08 21.70
CA THR A 207 -6.92 -17.91 21.14
C THR A 207 -7.39 -18.57 19.85
N HIS A 208 -6.88 -18.09 18.71
CA HIS A 208 -7.05 -18.76 17.43
C HIS A 208 -5.74 -19.47 17.12
N LYS A 209 -5.76 -20.81 17.13
CA LYS A 209 -4.68 -21.56 16.51
C LYS A 209 -4.83 -21.42 14.99
N PRO A 210 -3.78 -21.10 14.23
CA PRO A 210 -3.82 -21.26 12.79
C PRO A 210 -4.07 -22.75 12.51
N ASN A 211 -5.14 -23.06 11.80
CA ASN A 211 -5.37 -24.40 11.26
C ASN A 211 -4.25 -24.64 10.25
N THR A 212 -3.24 -25.37 10.68
CA THR A 212 -2.37 -26.14 9.79
C THR A 212 -3.21 -27.28 9.20
N GLU A 213 -3.00 -27.58 7.92
CA GLU A 213 -3.58 -28.69 7.11
C GLU A 213 -4.79 -28.35 6.23
N ASP A 214 -4.53 -27.64 5.13
CA ASP A 214 -4.57 -28.17 3.75
C ASP A 214 -3.83 -27.16 2.85
N GLY A 215 -3.13 -27.62 1.79
CA GLY A 215 -2.19 -26.80 1.03
C GLY A 215 -2.75 -25.43 0.63
N LEU A 216 -2.26 -24.36 1.27
CA LEU A 216 -2.64 -22.99 0.95
C LEU A 216 -2.43 -22.76 -0.56
N PRO A 217 -3.35 -22.04 -1.24
CA PRO A 217 -3.11 -21.68 -2.63
C PRO A 217 -1.81 -20.89 -2.72
N THR A 218 -1.11 -20.99 -3.84
CA THR A 218 0.05 -20.14 -4.17
C THR A 218 -0.40 -18.68 -4.38
N LYS A 219 0.53 -17.71 -4.28
CA LYS A 219 0.21 -16.30 -4.60
C LYS A 219 -0.35 -16.14 -6.01
N ALA A 220 0.17 -16.91 -6.97
CA ALA A 220 -0.38 -16.95 -8.33
C ALA A 220 -1.82 -17.54 -8.42
N GLU A 221 -2.20 -18.45 -7.53
CA GLU A 221 -3.59 -18.92 -7.41
C GLU A 221 -4.48 -17.86 -6.75
N CYS A 222 -3.99 -17.16 -5.73
CA CYS A 222 -4.70 -16.01 -5.13
C CYS A 222 -4.99 -14.91 -6.16
N TRP A 223 -4.00 -14.55 -6.99
CA TRP A 223 -4.20 -13.61 -8.11
C TRP A 223 -5.27 -14.10 -9.09
N ARG A 224 -5.24 -15.38 -9.47
CA ARG A 224 -6.20 -15.95 -10.41
C ARG A 224 -7.61 -16.00 -9.84
N ALA A 225 -7.76 -16.37 -8.58
CA ALA A 225 -9.05 -16.35 -7.89
C ALA A 225 -9.62 -14.93 -7.81
N TRP A 226 -8.80 -13.95 -7.43
CA TRP A 226 -9.24 -12.55 -7.36
C TRP A 226 -9.63 -11.98 -8.74
N THR A 227 -8.83 -12.28 -9.77
CA THR A 227 -9.15 -11.85 -11.14
C THR A 227 -10.38 -12.55 -11.72
N GLU A 228 -10.67 -13.80 -11.30
CA GLU A 228 -11.91 -14.49 -11.63
C GLU A 228 -13.13 -13.76 -11.06
N GLU A 229 -13.08 -13.45 -9.76
CA GLU A 229 -14.17 -12.81 -9.02
C GLU A 229 -14.48 -11.38 -9.49
N TYR A 230 -13.44 -10.60 -9.82
CA TYR A 230 -13.60 -9.18 -10.16
C TYR A 230 -13.55 -8.93 -11.67
N ILE A 231 -12.39 -9.13 -12.29
CA ILE A 231 -12.15 -8.69 -13.67
C ILE A 231 -12.87 -9.59 -14.67
N LEU A 232 -12.77 -10.91 -14.51
CA LEU A 232 -13.38 -11.85 -15.44
C LEU A 232 -14.91 -11.84 -15.31
N ALA A 233 -15.43 -11.76 -14.09
CA ALA A 233 -16.86 -11.59 -13.85
C ALA A 233 -17.42 -10.36 -14.59
N ASP A 234 -16.69 -9.25 -14.60
CA ASP A 234 -17.06 -8.05 -15.35
C ASP A 234 -17.00 -8.25 -16.86
N ILE A 235 -15.94 -8.89 -17.36
CA ILE A 235 -15.79 -9.23 -18.79
C ILE A 235 -16.93 -10.13 -19.28
N GLN A 236 -17.38 -11.07 -18.43
CA GLN A 236 -18.42 -12.05 -18.78
C GLN A 236 -19.84 -11.54 -18.46
N SER A 237 -19.96 -10.39 -17.80
CA SER A 237 -21.25 -9.83 -17.42
C SER A 237 -21.98 -9.23 -18.61
N ASN A 238 -23.26 -9.58 -18.77
CA ASN A 238 -24.13 -8.98 -19.80
C ASN A 238 -24.54 -7.53 -19.47
N THR A 239 -24.29 -7.06 -18.25
CA THR A 239 -24.67 -5.71 -17.80
C THR A 239 -23.47 -4.76 -17.71
N ARG A 240 -22.24 -5.29 -17.77
CA ARG A 240 -21.02 -4.50 -17.83
C ARG A 240 -20.47 -4.49 -19.25
N SER A 241 -19.77 -3.42 -19.60
CA SER A 241 -19.25 -3.16 -20.93
C SER A 241 -17.76 -3.52 -21.04
N ASP A 242 -17.31 -4.47 -20.23
CA ASP A 242 -15.92 -4.89 -20.15
C ASP A 242 -15.63 -6.02 -21.16
N PRO A 243 -14.36 -6.14 -21.64
CA PRO A 243 -13.21 -5.31 -21.32
C PRO A 243 -13.24 -3.95 -22.03
N ILE A 244 -12.91 -2.87 -21.32
CA ILE A 244 -12.89 -1.52 -21.90
C ILE A 244 -11.49 -1.15 -22.40
N PRO A 245 -11.29 -0.83 -23.70
CA PRO A 245 -10.00 -0.39 -24.22
C PRO A 245 -9.51 0.87 -23.51
N LEU A 246 -8.23 0.92 -23.11
CA LEU A 246 -7.65 2.10 -22.48
C LEU A 246 -7.53 3.27 -23.48
N PHE A 247 -7.14 2.98 -24.72
CA PHE A 247 -6.86 3.99 -25.75
C PHE A 247 -7.86 3.96 -26.89
N GLU A 248 -8.10 5.14 -27.46
CA GLU A 248 -8.75 5.29 -28.76
C GLU A 248 -7.74 4.92 -29.85
N VAL A 249 -8.09 3.94 -30.69
CA VAL A 249 -7.18 3.38 -31.71
C VAL A 249 -7.84 3.36 -33.08
N THR A 250 -7.01 3.37 -34.13
CA THR A 250 -7.41 2.97 -35.48
C THR A 250 -7.45 1.44 -35.62
N ASP A 251 -7.89 0.95 -36.78
CA ASP A 251 -7.98 -0.49 -37.08
C ASP A 251 -6.62 -1.22 -36.98
N ASP A 252 -5.51 -0.51 -37.20
CA ASP A 252 -4.13 -1.00 -37.08
C ASP A 252 -3.51 -0.77 -35.69
N LEU A 253 -4.33 -0.55 -34.65
CA LEU A 253 -3.93 -0.30 -33.26
C LEU A 253 -3.04 0.93 -33.05
N ARG A 254 -3.04 1.87 -34.01
CA ARG A 254 -2.37 3.17 -33.81
C ARG A 254 -3.20 4.02 -32.86
N VAL A 255 -2.61 4.41 -31.73
CA VAL A 255 -3.28 5.27 -30.75
C VAL A 255 -3.46 6.67 -31.33
N ARG A 256 -4.67 7.20 -31.21
CA ARG A 256 -4.97 8.58 -31.61
C ARG A 256 -4.37 9.56 -30.62
N THR A 257 -4.00 10.74 -31.10
CA THR A 257 -3.53 11.84 -30.26
C THR A 257 -4.43 13.06 -30.43
N ASP A 258 -4.53 13.88 -29.38
CA ASP A 258 -5.16 15.19 -29.48
C ASP A 258 -4.26 16.20 -30.22
N ASN A 259 -4.72 17.46 -30.31
CA ASN A 259 -3.99 18.54 -30.98
C ASN A 259 -2.65 18.90 -30.30
N ASN A 260 -2.45 18.48 -29.05
CA ASN A 260 -1.23 18.70 -28.28
C ASN A 260 -0.30 17.46 -28.31
N GLY A 261 -0.66 16.42 -29.07
CA GLY A 261 0.13 15.19 -29.15
C GLY A 261 -0.07 14.25 -27.96
N VAL A 262 -1.06 14.49 -27.09
CA VAL A 262 -1.37 13.62 -25.95
C VAL A 262 -2.19 12.43 -26.43
N LEU A 263 -1.86 11.23 -25.96
CA LEU A 263 -2.61 10.01 -26.27
C LEU A 263 -4.08 10.14 -25.84
N GLN A 264 -4.98 9.76 -26.73
CA GLN A 264 -6.41 9.76 -26.45
C GLN A 264 -6.82 8.46 -25.77
N ARG A 265 -7.45 8.60 -24.60
CA ARG A 265 -8.20 7.51 -23.96
C ARG A 265 -9.46 7.22 -24.76
N SER A 266 -10.00 6.01 -24.65
CA SER A 266 -11.33 5.71 -25.21
C SER A 266 -12.42 6.51 -24.49
N ALA A 267 -13.51 6.82 -25.20
CA ALA A 267 -14.63 7.52 -24.56
C ALA A 267 -15.30 6.64 -23.48
N GLU A 268 -15.29 5.33 -23.70
CA GLU A 268 -15.84 4.32 -22.81
C GLU A 268 -15.09 4.26 -21.48
N ILE A 269 -13.76 4.36 -21.47
CA ILE A 269 -13.00 4.35 -20.21
C ILE A 269 -13.18 5.65 -19.43
N ASP A 270 -13.27 6.79 -20.12
CA ASP A 270 -13.60 8.07 -19.48
C ASP A 270 -15.00 8.02 -18.83
N ALA A 271 -15.97 7.41 -19.50
CA ALA A 271 -17.30 7.19 -18.93
C ALA A 271 -17.28 6.23 -17.73
N ARG A 272 -16.48 5.14 -17.78
CA ARG A 272 -16.31 4.21 -16.67
C ARG A 272 -15.69 4.88 -15.46
N ILE A 273 -14.57 5.59 -15.61
CA ILE A 273 -13.90 6.30 -14.52
C ILE A 273 -14.86 7.28 -13.83
N ARG A 274 -15.69 8.00 -14.60
CA ARG A 274 -16.71 8.89 -14.03
C ARG A 274 -17.76 8.14 -13.23
N ARG A 275 -18.31 7.07 -13.80
CA ARG A 275 -19.37 6.27 -13.16
C ARG A 275 -18.89 5.64 -11.86
N GLU A 276 -17.70 5.03 -11.85
CA GLU A 276 -17.12 4.48 -10.63
C GLU A 276 -16.78 5.60 -9.65
N GLY A 277 -16.17 6.70 -10.12
CA GLY A 277 -15.79 7.81 -9.24
C GLY A 277 -16.99 8.52 -8.59
N GLN A 278 -18.15 8.55 -9.25
CA GLN A 278 -19.41 9.08 -8.70
C GLN A 278 -19.96 8.25 -7.54
N GLN A 279 -19.47 7.03 -7.32
CA GLN A 279 -19.78 6.25 -6.10
C GLN A 279 -18.96 6.75 -4.89
N CYS A 280 -17.87 7.48 -5.13
CA CYS A 280 -17.02 8.05 -4.08
C CYS A 280 -17.38 9.52 -3.78
N VAL A 281 -17.82 10.28 -4.78
CA VAL A 281 -17.98 11.74 -4.68
C VAL A 281 -19.25 12.27 -5.36
N ASN A 282 -19.73 13.42 -4.89
CA ASN A 282 -20.80 14.20 -5.50
C ASN A 282 -20.45 15.70 -5.52
N SER A 283 -21.40 16.55 -5.88
CA SER A 283 -21.21 18.01 -5.94
C SER A 283 -20.91 18.66 -4.58
N ASP A 284 -21.29 18.01 -3.49
CA ASP A 284 -21.11 18.49 -2.11
C ASP A 284 -19.79 18.01 -1.49
N GLY A 285 -19.09 17.07 -2.14
CA GLY A 285 -17.79 16.56 -1.69
C GLY A 285 -17.70 15.05 -1.76
N ILE A 286 -17.15 14.44 -0.72
CA ILE A 286 -16.99 13.00 -0.61
C ILE A 286 -18.24 12.41 0.06
N HIS A 287 -18.71 11.27 -0.42
CA HIS A 287 -19.82 10.56 0.21
C HIS A 287 -19.38 10.00 1.57
N GLU A 288 -20.15 10.26 2.63
CA GLU A 288 -19.84 9.73 3.97
C GLU A 288 -19.86 8.19 4.01
N ASP A 289 -20.81 7.59 3.28
CA ASP A 289 -20.99 6.13 3.10
C ASP A 289 -20.51 5.67 1.70
N GLY A 290 -19.64 6.46 1.06
CA GLY A 290 -19.15 6.17 -0.29
C GLY A 290 -17.93 5.26 -0.32
N CYS A 291 -17.57 4.83 -1.52
CA CYS A 291 -16.33 4.10 -1.76
C CYS A 291 -15.09 4.98 -1.47
N ASP A 292 -14.01 4.35 -0.99
CA ASP A 292 -12.75 5.00 -0.59
C ASP A 292 -12.05 5.73 -1.77
N GLY A 293 -12.28 5.23 -2.98
CA GLY A 293 -11.68 5.69 -4.20
C GLY A 293 -11.78 4.64 -5.30
N LEU A 294 -10.88 4.72 -6.28
CA LEU A 294 -10.82 3.80 -7.41
C LEU A 294 -9.60 2.90 -7.32
N LEU A 295 -9.83 1.59 -7.40
CA LEU A 295 -8.83 0.59 -7.76
C LEU A 295 -8.85 0.41 -9.27
N TYR A 296 -7.69 0.29 -9.90
CA TYR A 296 -7.60 0.04 -11.33
C TYR A 296 -6.50 -0.96 -11.69
N VAL A 297 -6.76 -1.74 -12.74
CA VAL A 297 -5.82 -2.70 -13.31
C VAL A 297 -5.74 -2.46 -14.81
N MET A 298 -4.57 -2.04 -15.29
CA MET A 298 -4.23 -2.05 -16.71
C MET A 298 -3.78 -3.45 -17.08
N TYR A 299 -4.37 -4.05 -18.12
CA TYR A 299 -4.10 -5.43 -18.51
C TYR A 299 -4.20 -5.63 -20.02
N GLN A 300 -3.71 -6.79 -20.46
CA GLN A 300 -3.86 -7.30 -21.82
C GLN A 300 -4.45 -8.71 -21.76
N LEU A 301 -5.20 -9.11 -22.79
CA LEU A 301 -5.85 -10.42 -22.85
C LEU A 301 -5.14 -11.33 -23.84
N LYS A 302 -4.66 -12.51 -23.39
CA LYS A 302 -4.05 -13.51 -24.28
C LYS A 302 -5.06 -14.07 -25.29
N GLU A 303 -6.27 -14.32 -24.82
CA GLU A 303 -7.39 -14.84 -25.62
C GLU A 303 -8.50 -13.78 -25.77
N PRO A 304 -9.35 -13.87 -26.80
CA PRO A 304 -10.49 -12.98 -26.95
C PRO A 304 -11.41 -13.01 -25.71
N ALA A 305 -12.02 -11.87 -25.37
CA ALA A 305 -12.88 -11.71 -24.19
C ALA A 305 -13.93 -12.82 -24.01
N SER A 306 -14.54 -13.30 -25.11
CA SER A 306 -15.56 -14.35 -25.09
C SER A 306 -15.07 -15.73 -24.64
N ALA A 307 -13.75 -15.95 -24.65
CA ALA A 307 -13.10 -17.21 -24.28
C ALA A 307 -12.07 -17.02 -23.16
N ALA A 308 -11.95 -15.81 -22.61
CA ALA A 308 -10.96 -15.49 -21.60
C ALA A 308 -11.19 -16.29 -20.32
N THR A 309 -10.10 -16.76 -19.75
CA THR A 309 -10.00 -17.34 -18.40
C THR A 309 -9.19 -16.40 -17.51
N PRO A 310 -9.12 -16.64 -16.19
CA PRO A 310 -8.32 -15.80 -15.30
C PRO A 310 -6.83 -15.76 -15.71
N SER A 311 -6.31 -16.84 -16.29
CA SER A 311 -4.90 -16.92 -16.73
C SER A 311 -4.59 -16.13 -18.00
N ASP A 312 -5.63 -15.69 -18.72
CA ASP A 312 -5.52 -14.86 -19.92
C ASP A 312 -5.46 -13.37 -19.60
N ILE A 313 -5.82 -12.97 -18.38
CA ILE A 313 -5.72 -11.60 -17.87
C ILE A 313 -4.27 -11.35 -17.45
N VAL A 314 -3.49 -10.73 -18.32
CA VAL A 314 -2.09 -10.40 -18.06
C VAL A 314 -2.00 -9.00 -17.46
N PRO A 315 -1.74 -8.84 -16.15
CA PRO A 315 -1.61 -7.54 -15.54
C PRO A 315 -0.39 -6.81 -16.10
N ARG A 316 -0.57 -5.52 -16.38
CA ARG A 316 0.49 -4.60 -16.79
C ARG A 316 0.74 -3.56 -15.71
N TYR A 317 -0.29 -3.06 -15.05
CA TYR A 317 -0.11 -2.11 -13.95
C TYR A 317 -1.32 -2.13 -13.04
N ILE A 318 -1.07 -2.10 -11.73
CA ILE A 318 -2.10 -2.00 -10.70
C ILE A 318 -1.91 -0.67 -10.00
N GLY A 319 -2.99 0.04 -9.71
CA GLY A 319 -2.88 1.15 -8.78
C GLY A 319 -4.18 1.72 -8.29
N LYS A 320 -4.07 2.76 -7.46
CA LYS A 320 -5.21 3.43 -6.84
C LYS A 320 -5.31 4.93 -7.06
N ALA A 321 -6.52 5.45 -6.91
CA ALA A 321 -6.81 6.88 -6.74
C ALA A 321 -7.79 7.08 -5.57
N GLU A 322 -7.36 7.71 -4.49
CA GLU A 322 -8.22 7.98 -3.33
C GLU A 322 -9.08 9.23 -3.54
N ALA A 323 -10.35 9.14 -3.10
CA ALA A 323 -11.30 10.24 -3.13
C ALA A 323 -10.93 11.33 -2.14
N TYR A 324 -10.46 10.93 -0.94
CA TYR A 324 -9.83 11.83 0.02
C TYR A 324 -8.43 12.23 -0.45
N GLY A 325 -8.14 13.53 -0.46
CA GLY A 325 -6.84 14.08 -0.87
C GLY A 325 -5.85 14.23 0.28
N LYS A 326 -4.55 14.23 -0.04
CA LYS A 326 -3.47 14.48 0.93
C LYS A 326 -3.36 15.94 1.39
N LYS A 327 -3.87 16.88 0.58
CA LYS A 327 -3.74 18.34 0.79
C LYS A 327 -5.07 19.07 0.93
N ARG A 328 -6.18 18.38 0.67
CA ARG A 328 -7.55 18.90 0.61
C ARG A 328 -8.48 17.72 0.81
N GLU A 329 -9.68 17.97 1.33
CA GLU A 329 -10.67 16.92 1.58
C GLU A 329 -10.93 16.15 0.29
N LEU A 330 -11.41 16.85 -0.73
CA LEU A 330 -11.58 16.31 -2.05
C LEU A 330 -10.23 16.27 -2.80
N SER A 331 -9.83 15.07 -3.19
CA SER A 331 -8.68 14.82 -4.05
C SER A 331 -8.82 15.53 -5.40
N SER A 332 -7.72 16.11 -5.89
CA SER A 332 -7.69 16.70 -7.24
C SER A 332 -7.98 15.69 -8.34
N ASN A 333 -7.79 14.39 -8.06
CA ASN A 333 -8.14 13.30 -8.98
C ASN A 333 -9.65 13.16 -9.19
N PHE A 334 -10.47 13.63 -8.24
CA PHE A 334 -11.93 13.47 -8.24
C PHE A 334 -12.68 14.79 -8.44
N THR A 335 -12.00 15.94 -8.42
CA THR A 335 -12.63 17.26 -8.60
C THR A 335 -13.50 17.34 -9.86
N GLU A 336 -13.00 16.89 -11.01
CA GLU A 336 -13.77 16.97 -12.26
C GLU A 336 -14.92 15.95 -12.31
N ILE A 337 -14.83 14.87 -11.53
CA ILE A 337 -15.90 13.86 -11.38
C ILE A 337 -17.01 14.42 -10.48
N ALA A 338 -16.64 14.93 -9.30
CA ALA A 338 -17.54 15.53 -8.31
C ALA A 338 -18.41 16.65 -8.90
N TYR A 339 -17.81 17.53 -9.71
CA TYR A 339 -18.51 18.66 -10.31
C TYR A 339 -19.04 18.40 -11.72
N GLU A 340 -19.02 17.14 -12.18
CA GLU A 340 -19.49 16.71 -13.51
C GLU A 340 -18.93 17.54 -14.68
N ARG A 341 -17.62 17.83 -14.62
CA ARG A 341 -16.92 18.64 -15.62
C ARG A 341 -16.15 17.78 -16.60
N ASN A 342 -16.03 18.25 -17.84
CA ASN A 342 -15.40 17.48 -18.91
C ASN A 342 -13.86 17.48 -18.88
N ALA A 343 -13.21 18.27 -18.01
CA ALA A 343 -11.75 18.29 -17.98
C ALA A 343 -11.18 16.99 -17.42
N THR A 344 -10.03 16.56 -17.95
CA THR A 344 -9.41 15.28 -17.58
C THR A 344 -7.96 15.43 -17.11
N ARG A 345 -7.58 16.60 -16.60
CA ARG A 345 -6.16 16.85 -16.27
C ARG A 345 -5.58 15.90 -15.24
N SER A 346 -6.26 15.69 -14.11
CA SER A 346 -5.81 14.79 -13.02
C SER A 346 -6.58 13.47 -12.95
N PHE A 347 -7.86 13.51 -13.28
CA PHE A 347 -8.78 12.41 -13.57
C PHE A 347 -8.35 11.01 -13.10
N ALA A 348 -8.59 10.71 -11.83
CA ALA A 348 -8.31 9.40 -11.22
C ALA A 348 -6.89 8.84 -11.50
N ARG A 349 -5.85 9.70 -11.55
CA ARG A 349 -4.46 9.38 -11.97
C ARG A 349 -4.27 9.08 -13.45
N TRP A 350 -5.33 8.92 -14.23
CA TRP A 350 -5.32 8.63 -15.68
C TRP A 350 -5.39 9.88 -16.56
N GLY A 351 -5.21 11.06 -15.96
CA GLY A 351 -5.33 12.32 -16.67
C GLY A 351 -4.24 12.62 -17.70
N ASP A 352 -4.52 13.65 -18.51
CA ASP A 352 -3.66 14.11 -19.62
C ASP A 352 -2.51 15.04 -19.19
N GLY A 353 -2.48 15.49 -17.93
CA GLY A 353 -1.41 16.35 -17.43
C GLY A 353 -0.07 15.62 -17.23
N ASN A 354 1.04 16.36 -17.32
CA ASN A 354 2.44 15.87 -17.29
C ASN A 354 2.92 15.16 -16.00
N TYR A 355 2.01 14.90 -15.06
CA TYR A 355 2.26 14.22 -13.78
C TYR A 355 1.29 13.05 -13.54
N TRP A 356 0.55 12.64 -14.57
CA TRP A 356 -0.46 11.58 -14.52
C TRP A 356 -0.20 10.58 -15.65
N HIS A 357 -0.76 9.37 -15.55
CA HIS A 357 -0.30 8.21 -16.32
C HIS A 357 -0.32 8.44 -17.84
N VAL A 358 -1.38 9.04 -18.38
CA VAL A 358 -1.50 9.28 -19.83
C VAL A 358 -0.59 10.41 -20.29
N GLY A 359 -0.52 11.51 -19.55
CA GLY A 359 0.39 12.62 -19.86
C GLY A 359 1.85 12.19 -19.83
N GLU A 360 2.30 11.49 -18.78
CA GLU A 360 3.67 10.99 -18.67
C GLU A 360 4.01 9.97 -19.78
N LEU A 361 3.07 9.10 -20.14
CA LEU A 361 3.26 8.14 -21.23
C LEU A 361 3.37 8.84 -22.59
N SER A 362 2.59 9.90 -22.81
CA SER A 362 2.63 10.71 -24.03
C SER A 362 4.00 11.39 -24.18
N MET A 363 4.52 11.99 -23.11
CA MET A 363 5.86 12.58 -23.09
C MET A 363 6.96 11.53 -23.32
N ALA A 364 6.82 10.32 -22.75
CA ALA A 364 7.77 9.23 -22.99
C ALA A 364 7.75 8.74 -24.45
N LEU A 365 6.59 8.72 -25.12
CA LEU A 365 6.50 8.43 -26.54
C LEU A 365 7.20 9.49 -27.39
N ALA A 366 7.03 10.77 -27.05
CA ALA A 366 7.73 11.89 -27.66
C ALA A 366 9.25 11.96 -27.35
N ALA A 367 9.76 11.06 -26.49
CA ALA A 367 11.14 11.06 -26.00
C ALA A 367 11.54 12.32 -25.21
N GLU A 368 10.56 12.97 -24.61
CA GLU A 368 10.74 14.15 -23.75
C GLU A 368 10.89 13.77 -22.27
N ASP A 369 10.57 12.53 -21.91
CA ASP A 369 10.59 12.03 -20.54
C ASP A 369 10.99 10.55 -20.46
N GLU A 370 11.71 10.18 -19.40
CA GLU A 370 12.15 8.81 -19.16
C GLU A 370 11.29 8.03 -18.17
N ARG A 371 10.44 8.69 -17.36
CA ARG A 371 9.66 8.09 -16.26
C ARG A 371 8.86 6.86 -16.72
N LYS A 372 8.18 6.97 -17.88
CA LYS A 372 7.35 5.90 -18.47
C LYS A 372 7.99 5.19 -19.66
N ARG A 373 9.32 5.28 -19.83
CA ARG A 373 10.06 4.58 -20.90
C ARG A 373 9.84 3.07 -20.89
N HIS A 374 9.70 2.47 -19.71
CA HIS A 374 9.42 1.05 -19.55
C HIS A 374 7.98 0.68 -19.99
N TRP A 375 6.98 1.54 -19.75
CA TRP A 375 5.63 1.35 -20.29
C TRP A 375 5.61 1.45 -21.80
N LYS A 376 6.29 2.46 -22.36
CA LYS A 376 6.47 2.59 -23.82
C LYS A 376 7.01 1.30 -24.43
N LYS A 377 8.09 0.75 -23.86
CA LYS A 377 8.70 -0.51 -24.33
C LYS A 377 7.76 -1.70 -24.24
N ALA A 378 6.92 -1.76 -23.20
CA ALA A 378 6.02 -2.89 -22.97
C ALA A 378 4.75 -2.84 -23.82
N LEU A 379 4.23 -1.64 -24.10
CA LEU A 379 2.89 -1.45 -24.69
C LEU A 379 2.91 -1.11 -26.18
N PHE A 380 4.02 -0.58 -26.71
CA PHE A 380 4.08 -0.05 -28.07
C PHE A 380 5.15 -0.73 -28.92
N GLU A 381 4.88 -0.83 -30.22
CA GLU A 381 5.86 -1.24 -31.21
C GLU A 381 7.03 -0.25 -31.29
N PRO A 382 8.29 -0.72 -31.43
CA PRO A 382 9.46 0.13 -31.40
C PRO A 382 9.39 1.31 -32.38
N GLY A 383 9.61 2.53 -31.87
CA GLY A 383 9.64 3.74 -32.68
C GLY A 383 8.27 4.21 -33.20
N SER A 384 7.16 3.70 -32.65
CA SER A 384 5.82 4.03 -33.11
C SER A 384 4.85 4.40 -31.97
N GLN A 385 3.64 4.81 -32.35
CA GLN A 385 2.47 4.99 -31.47
C GLN A 385 1.46 3.83 -31.64
N THR A 386 1.89 2.73 -32.27
CA THR A 386 1.08 1.54 -32.47
C THR A 386 1.25 0.62 -31.27
N LEU A 387 0.13 0.18 -30.68
CA LEU A 387 0.18 -0.78 -29.59
C LEU A 387 0.64 -2.14 -30.12
N SER A 388 1.48 -2.83 -29.35
CA SER A 388 1.86 -4.22 -29.66
C SER A 388 0.69 -5.19 -29.51
N GLN A 389 -0.25 -4.85 -28.62
CA GLN A 389 -1.48 -5.56 -28.38
C GLN A 389 -2.50 -4.60 -27.76
N ARG A 390 -3.79 -4.85 -27.97
CA ARG A 390 -4.85 -4.03 -27.35
C ARG A 390 -4.73 -4.05 -25.82
N THR A 391 -4.69 -2.86 -25.24
CA THR A 391 -4.56 -2.64 -23.80
C THR A 391 -5.89 -2.19 -23.23
N TYR A 392 -6.28 -2.78 -22.10
CA TYR A 392 -7.54 -2.53 -21.41
C TYR A 392 -7.27 -1.91 -20.04
N LEU A 393 -8.28 -1.23 -19.50
CA LEU A 393 -8.25 -0.71 -18.13
C LEU A 393 -9.53 -1.15 -17.42
N TRP A 394 -9.36 -1.95 -16.37
CA TRP A 394 -10.42 -2.25 -15.42
C TRP A 394 -10.38 -1.21 -14.29
N VAL A 395 -11.55 -0.71 -13.89
CA VAL A 395 -11.69 0.33 -12.86
C VAL A 395 -12.89 -0.03 -12.00
N HIS A 396 -12.71 0.02 -10.68
CA HIS A 396 -13.73 -0.34 -9.70
C HIS A 396 -13.70 0.62 -8.53
N ALA A 397 -14.87 1.08 -8.10
CA ALA A 397 -15.01 1.85 -6.87
C ALA A 397 -14.86 0.93 -5.67
N TRP A 398 -13.83 1.15 -4.86
CA TRP A 398 -13.45 0.25 -3.78
C TRP A 398 -14.19 0.55 -2.49
N ASN A 399 -14.90 -0.44 -1.95
CA ASN A 399 -15.53 -0.39 -0.64
C ASN A 399 -14.82 -1.35 0.32
N SER A 400 -14.08 -0.81 1.30
CA SER A 400 -13.28 -1.63 2.22
C SER A 400 -14.09 -2.55 3.15
N GLU A 401 -15.41 -2.37 3.24
CA GLU A 401 -16.31 -3.24 4.01
C GLU A 401 -16.90 -4.39 3.16
N GLU A 402 -17.08 -4.17 1.86
CA GLU A 402 -17.74 -5.11 0.94
C GLU A 402 -16.75 -5.87 0.04
N ASP A 403 -15.65 -5.24 -0.34
CA ASP A 403 -14.65 -5.80 -1.22
C ASP A 403 -13.57 -6.59 -0.49
N THR A 404 -13.01 -7.59 -1.17
CA THR A 404 -12.02 -8.51 -0.59
C THR A 404 -10.66 -8.45 -1.27
N SER A 405 -9.62 -8.56 -0.45
CA SER A 405 -8.23 -8.68 -0.87
C SER A 405 -7.97 -10.02 -1.59
N PRO A 406 -6.84 -10.19 -2.29
CA PRO A 406 -6.49 -11.48 -2.89
C PRO A 406 -6.29 -12.60 -1.86
N TYR A 407 -6.24 -12.28 -0.56
CA TYR A 407 -6.16 -13.23 0.55
C TYR A 407 -7.53 -13.44 1.24
N GLN A 408 -8.63 -13.09 0.58
CA GLN A 408 -10.02 -13.27 1.05
C GLN A 408 -10.30 -12.62 2.42
N THR A 409 -9.76 -11.43 2.62
CA THR A 409 -9.99 -10.60 3.81
C THR A 409 -10.38 -9.19 3.39
N PRO A 410 -11.25 -8.48 4.15
CA PRO A 410 -11.51 -7.06 3.91
C PRO A 410 -10.22 -6.26 3.93
N ALA A 411 -10.05 -5.30 3.03
CA ALA A 411 -8.83 -4.48 2.95
C ALA A 411 -9.16 -3.04 2.56
N THR A 412 -8.38 -2.10 3.11
CA THR A 412 -8.48 -0.70 2.66
C THR A 412 -8.00 -0.58 1.22
N LEU A 413 -8.43 0.47 0.50
CA LEU A 413 -7.93 0.72 -0.86
C LEU A 413 -6.39 0.84 -0.91
N ALA A 414 -5.78 1.37 0.14
CA ALA A 414 -4.33 1.52 0.23
C ALA A 414 -3.61 0.17 0.46
N GLU A 415 -4.21 -0.71 1.27
CA GLU A 415 -3.70 -2.06 1.51
C GLU A 415 -3.85 -2.94 0.27
N VAL A 416 -5.03 -2.98 -0.34
CA VAL A 416 -5.31 -3.93 -1.43
C VAL A 416 -4.43 -3.72 -2.66
N GLU A 417 -4.05 -2.47 -2.96
CA GLU A 417 -3.11 -2.15 -4.05
C GLU A 417 -1.80 -2.93 -3.87
N ALA A 418 -1.21 -2.89 -2.67
CA ALA A 418 0.05 -3.56 -2.39
C ALA A 418 -0.08 -5.09 -2.41
N LEU A 419 -1.17 -5.64 -1.84
CA LEU A 419 -1.41 -7.08 -1.84
C LEU A 419 -1.62 -7.63 -3.26
N LEU A 420 -2.32 -6.90 -4.12
CA LEU A 420 -2.51 -7.26 -5.52
C LEU A 420 -1.22 -7.15 -6.33
N ILE A 421 -0.38 -6.15 -6.06
CA ILE A 421 0.95 -6.06 -6.68
C ILE A 421 1.78 -7.30 -6.32
N GLY A 422 1.82 -7.71 -5.05
CA GLY A 422 2.57 -8.88 -4.61
C GLY A 422 2.11 -10.18 -5.26
N THR A 423 0.79 -10.41 -5.32
CA THR A 423 0.22 -11.62 -5.96
C THR A 423 0.34 -11.61 -7.48
N ALA A 424 0.15 -10.45 -8.13
CA ALA A 424 0.35 -10.29 -9.58
C ALA A 424 1.81 -10.44 -9.99
N TYR A 425 2.76 -9.97 -9.16
CA TYR A 425 4.19 -10.12 -9.40
C TYR A 425 4.59 -11.60 -9.39
N ASP A 426 4.10 -12.39 -8.44
CA ASP A 426 4.36 -13.83 -8.40
C ASP A 426 3.78 -14.56 -9.64
N ALA A 427 2.57 -14.17 -10.07
CA ALA A 427 1.92 -14.75 -11.23
C ALA A 427 2.55 -14.32 -12.57
N TYR A 428 3.01 -13.08 -12.68
CA TYR A 428 3.46 -12.46 -13.94
C TYR A 428 4.70 -11.55 -13.75
N PRO A 429 5.84 -12.09 -13.27
CA PRO A 429 7.00 -11.28 -12.85
C PRO A 429 7.61 -10.47 -14.01
N ASN A 430 7.51 -10.99 -15.23
CA ASN A 430 8.06 -10.34 -16.43
C ASN A 430 7.09 -9.37 -17.13
N HIS A 431 5.85 -9.22 -16.64
CA HIS A 431 4.82 -8.43 -17.33
C HIS A 431 4.34 -7.21 -16.54
N LEU A 432 4.41 -7.27 -15.20
CA LEU A 432 3.98 -6.18 -14.33
C LEU A 432 4.94 -4.98 -14.42
N LEU A 433 4.38 -3.78 -14.54
CA LEU A 433 5.10 -2.52 -14.74
C LEU A 433 5.08 -1.62 -13.49
N ASN A 434 4.60 -2.11 -12.36
CA ASN A 434 4.74 -1.46 -11.07
C ASN A 434 6.23 -1.42 -10.72
N LYS A 435 6.88 -0.25 -10.86
CA LYS A 435 8.30 -0.04 -10.49
C LYS A 435 8.52 0.50 -9.08
N SER A 436 7.45 0.90 -8.41
CA SER A 436 7.46 1.35 -7.02
C SER A 436 6.64 0.36 -6.20
N GLY A 437 7.26 -0.31 -5.23
CA GLY A 437 6.61 -1.29 -4.36
C GLY A 437 6.98 -2.76 -4.64
N THR A 438 7.86 -3.03 -5.60
CA THR A 438 8.55 -4.31 -5.78
C THR A 438 10.05 -4.02 -5.93
N PRO A 439 10.93 -4.61 -5.11
CA PRO A 439 12.37 -4.48 -5.27
C PRO A 439 12.81 -4.92 -6.68
N ASP A 440 13.89 -4.33 -7.21
CA ASP A 440 14.52 -4.78 -8.48
C ASP A 440 15.06 -6.23 -8.37
N ASP A 441 15.12 -6.76 -7.14
CA ASP A 441 15.66 -8.03 -6.67
C ASP A 441 14.66 -8.88 -5.85
N ALA A 442 13.34 -8.58 -5.93
CA ALA A 442 12.32 -9.47 -5.35
C ALA A 442 12.58 -10.92 -5.82
N PRO A 443 12.52 -11.92 -4.93
CA PRO A 443 13.13 -13.23 -5.13
C PRO A 443 12.77 -13.78 -6.50
N ILE A 444 13.72 -13.62 -7.43
CA ILE A 444 13.64 -14.27 -8.72
C ILE A 444 13.77 -15.73 -8.32
N LYS A 445 12.70 -16.52 -8.51
CA LYS A 445 12.83 -17.97 -8.64
C LYS A 445 13.76 -18.19 -9.82
N LEU A 446 15.06 -18.10 -9.57
CA LEU A 446 16.09 -18.61 -10.44
C LEU A 446 15.80 -20.10 -10.44
N GLU A 447 15.17 -20.57 -11.52
CA GLU A 447 15.06 -21.99 -11.79
C GLU A 447 16.45 -22.56 -11.57
N THR A 448 16.60 -23.35 -10.49
CA THR A 448 17.81 -24.10 -10.27
C THR A 448 17.97 -24.93 -11.54
N PRO A 449 19.08 -24.79 -12.30
CA PRO A 449 19.23 -25.57 -13.50
C PRO A 449 19.13 -27.03 -13.07
N THR A 450 18.08 -27.71 -13.52
CA THR A 450 17.98 -29.16 -13.42
C THR A 450 19.27 -29.70 -13.99
N SER A 451 20.12 -30.21 -13.11
CA SER A 451 21.24 -31.05 -13.49
C SER A 451 20.65 -32.23 -14.24
N ALA A 452 20.70 -32.14 -15.57
CA ALA A 452 20.51 -33.26 -16.45
C ALA A 452 21.72 -34.18 -16.30
N ASP A 453 21.42 -35.48 -16.28
CA ASP A 453 22.33 -36.63 -16.09
C ASP A 453 23.68 -36.57 -16.84
#